data_AF-A0A376PWP5-F1
#
_entry.id   AF-A0A376PWP5-F1
#
_cell.length_a   1.000
_cell.length_b   1.000
_cell.length_c   1.000
_cell.angle_alpha   90.00
_cell.angle_beta   90.00
_cell.angle_gamma   90.00
#
_symmetry.space_group_name_H-M   'P 1'
#
loop_
_entity.id
_entity.type
_entity.pdbx_description
1 polymer ?
#
loop_
_entity_poly.entity_id
_entity_poly.type
_entity_poly.pdbx_seq_one_letter_code
_entity_poly.pdbx_strand_id
1 'polypeptide(L)'
;MENNTSLETTDKTNIVTYGENAVGVLACSSPGESRTCVDAVDDEVCDSNSYEVISRADLKMNGGSITTNGFNSYGAYANGKKAYINLDYVALETVADGSYAVAIRQGNIDIKSSITTNGTKAPIAKIYNGRE
;
A
#
# COMPACT_ATOMS: atom_id res chain seq x y z
N MET A 1 0.57 -23.87 -10.99
CA MET A 1 -0.09 -22.73 -11.66
C MET A 1 0.13 -21.52 -10.79
N GLU A 2 0.71 -20.46 -11.32
CA GLU A 2 0.80 -19.17 -10.62
C GLU A 2 -0.57 -18.49 -10.71
N ASN A 3 -1.26 -18.36 -9.58
CA ASN A 3 -2.54 -17.66 -9.49
C ASN A 3 -2.30 -16.22 -9.04
N ASN A 4 -1.84 -15.39 -9.97
CA ASN A 4 -1.67 -13.97 -9.71
C ASN A 4 -3.03 -13.28 -9.74
N THR A 5 -3.23 -12.35 -8.80
CA THR A 5 -4.42 -11.50 -8.75
C THR A 5 -4.01 -10.08 -9.10
N SER A 6 -4.79 -9.42 -9.97
CA SER A 6 -4.45 -8.08 -10.40
C SER A 6 -5.65 -7.14 -10.47
N LEU A 7 -5.43 -5.87 -10.12
CA LEU A 7 -6.31 -4.75 -10.44
C LEU A 7 -5.57 -3.80 -11.39
N GLU A 8 -6.16 -3.52 -12.55
CA GLU A 8 -5.65 -2.51 -13.49
C GLU A 8 -6.74 -1.49 -13.82
N THR A 9 -6.40 -0.21 -13.73
CA THR A 9 -7.28 0.87 -14.22
C THR A 9 -6.85 1.29 -15.62
N THR A 10 -7.79 1.32 -16.56
CA THR A 10 -7.50 1.67 -17.96
C THR A 10 -7.76 3.15 -18.30
N ASP A 11 -8.54 3.83 -17.47
CA ASP A 11 -8.88 5.24 -17.59
C ASP A 11 -8.56 6.00 -16.30
N LYS A 12 -8.68 7.33 -16.35
CA LYS A 12 -8.57 8.20 -15.17
C LYS A 12 -9.58 7.75 -14.11
N THR A 13 -9.07 7.16 -13.04
CA THR A 13 -9.87 6.65 -11.93
C THR A 13 -9.65 7.52 -10.70
N ASN A 14 -10.73 7.92 -10.04
CA ASN A 14 -10.64 8.71 -8.81
C ASN A 14 -11.08 7.85 -7.64
N ILE A 15 -10.15 7.58 -6.72
CA ILE A 15 -10.37 6.81 -5.51
C ILE A 15 -10.38 7.80 -4.35
N VAL A 16 -11.45 7.77 -3.55
CA VAL A 16 -11.55 8.54 -2.32
C VAL A 16 -11.93 7.61 -1.19
N THR A 17 -11.09 7.56 -0.16
CA THR A 17 -11.31 6.71 1.01
C THR A 17 -11.37 7.54 2.28
N TYR A 18 -12.19 7.09 3.23
CA TYR A 18 -12.42 7.77 4.51
C TYR A 18 -12.33 6.76 5.66
N GLY A 19 -11.90 7.23 6.83
CA GLY A 19 -11.90 6.46 8.07
C GLY A 19 -10.51 6.28 8.67
N GLU A 20 -10.46 6.02 9.97
CA GLU A 20 -9.20 5.69 10.65
C GLU A 20 -8.59 4.42 10.06
N ASN A 21 -7.27 4.43 9.83
CA ASN A 21 -6.53 3.34 9.18
C ASN A 21 -7.01 3.00 7.75
N ALA A 22 -7.73 3.91 7.09
CA ALA A 22 -8.17 3.70 5.71
C ALA A 22 -6.98 3.52 4.76
N VAL A 23 -7.17 2.71 3.73
CA VAL A 23 -6.18 2.51 2.66
C VAL A 23 -6.82 2.85 1.33
N GLY A 24 -6.20 3.74 0.54
CA GLY A 24 -6.65 4.06 -0.82
C GLY A 24 -6.57 2.83 -1.73
N VAL A 25 -5.38 2.24 -1.84
CA VAL A 25 -5.15 0.99 -2.56
C VAL A 25 -4.20 0.06 -1.81
N LEU A 26 -4.52 -1.24 -1.79
CA LEU A 26 -3.77 -2.26 -1.05
C LEU A 26 -3.44 -3.44 -1.97
N ALA A 27 -2.14 -3.73 -2.12
CA ALA A 27 -1.67 -5.02 -2.64
C ALA A 27 -1.12 -5.83 -1.48
N CYS A 28 -1.61 -7.06 -1.32
CA CYS A 28 -1.22 -7.94 -0.23
C CYS A 28 -0.93 -9.34 -0.76
N SER A 29 0.29 -9.83 -0.55
CA SER A 29 0.66 -11.20 -0.92
C SER A 29 1.48 -11.84 0.18
N SER A 30 0.83 -12.73 0.95
CA SER A 30 1.41 -13.48 2.06
C SER A 30 2.24 -12.56 2.98
N PRO A 31 1.57 -11.65 3.71
CA PRO A 31 2.24 -10.67 4.55
C PRO A 31 2.99 -11.33 5.73
N GLY A 32 2.72 -12.61 5.99
CA GLY A 32 3.25 -13.45 7.04
C GLY A 32 2.15 -14.18 7.80
N GLU A 33 2.48 -15.24 8.55
CA GLU A 33 1.50 -16.08 9.26
C GLU A 33 0.82 -15.38 10.44
N SER A 34 1.49 -14.39 11.04
CA SER A 34 0.97 -13.70 12.22
C SER A 34 0.41 -12.31 11.89
N ARG A 35 0.19 -12.04 10.60
CA ARG A 35 -0.22 -10.71 10.11
C ARG A 35 -1.38 -10.78 9.14
N THR A 36 -2.26 -9.78 9.23
CA THR A 36 -3.30 -9.51 8.25
C THR A 36 -2.83 -8.54 7.17
N CYS A 37 -3.58 -8.46 6.07
CA CYS A 37 -3.27 -7.53 4.99
C CYS A 37 -3.39 -6.05 5.38
N VAL A 38 -4.15 -5.74 6.43
CA VAL A 38 -4.49 -4.37 6.84
C VAL A 38 -3.77 -3.93 8.11
N ASP A 39 -2.91 -4.78 8.67
CA ASP A 39 -2.13 -4.42 9.86
C ASP A 39 -1.20 -3.24 9.57
N ALA A 40 -1.00 -2.43 10.61
CA ALA A 40 -0.12 -1.28 10.54
C ALA A 40 1.31 -1.70 10.17
N VAL A 41 2.00 -0.81 9.47
CA VAL A 41 3.35 -1.08 8.94
C VAL A 41 4.36 -1.39 10.05
N ASP A 42 4.18 -0.82 11.24
CA ASP A 42 5.04 -0.96 12.42
C ASP A 42 4.60 -2.03 13.42
N ASP A 43 3.62 -2.87 13.09
CA ASP A 43 3.26 -3.99 13.95
C ASP A 43 4.41 -5.02 13.95
N GLU A 44 5.25 -4.99 14.98
CA GLU A 44 6.42 -5.87 15.17
C GLU A 44 5.99 -7.27 15.60
N VAL A 45 5.22 -7.95 14.76
CA VAL A 45 4.94 -9.36 14.92
C VAL A 45 6.09 -10.16 14.33
N CYS A 46 6.60 -11.15 15.07
CA CYS A 46 7.60 -12.10 14.58
C CYS A 46 6.95 -12.91 13.46
N ASP A 47 7.44 -12.74 12.23
CA ASP A 47 6.68 -13.16 11.06
C ASP A 47 7.51 -14.07 10.17
N SER A 48 7.29 -15.37 10.33
CA SER A 48 7.83 -16.38 9.43
C SER A 48 6.77 -16.76 8.40
N ASN A 49 7.18 -16.89 7.15
CA ASN A 49 6.43 -17.68 6.18
C ASN A 49 7.01 -19.09 6.18
N SER A 50 6.23 -20.10 6.61
CA SER A 50 6.67 -21.49 6.56
C SER A 50 6.70 -22.07 5.14
N TYR A 51 6.18 -21.33 4.16
CA TYR A 51 6.02 -21.75 2.77
C TYR A 51 6.52 -20.70 1.78
N GLU A 52 6.83 -21.15 0.57
CA GLU A 52 7.19 -20.27 -0.54
C GLU A 52 5.97 -19.48 -1.02
N VAL A 53 6.07 -18.15 -1.01
CA VAL A 53 5.05 -17.27 -1.62
C VAL A 53 5.18 -17.38 -3.14
N ILE A 54 4.21 -18.05 -3.79
CA ILE A 54 4.24 -18.26 -5.24
C ILE A 54 3.38 -17.26 -6.02
N SER A 55 2.22 -16.84 -5.50
CA SER A 55 1.29 -15.91 -6.15
C SER A 55 1.61 -14.44 -5.89
N ARG A 56 1.30 -13.58 -6.87
CA ARG A 56 1.41 -12.12 -6.75
C ARG A 56 0.07 -11.45 -6.53
N ALA A 57 0.13 -10.29 -5.87
CA ALA A 57 -0.93 -9.29 -5.85
C ALA A 57 -0.39 -8.04 -6.54
N ASP A 58 -0.87 -7.80 -7.76
CA ASP A 58 -0.41 -6.70 -8.61
C ASP A 58 -1.49 -5.62 -8.69
N LEU A 59 -1.14 -4.36 -8.44
CA LEU A 59 -2.01 -3.22 -8.69
C LEU A 59 -1.34 -2.25 -9.65
N LYS A 60 -2.04 -1.87 -10.70
CA LYS A 60 -1.56 -0.88 -11.67
C LYS A 60 -2.60 0.19 -11.90
N MET A 61 -2.19 1.44 -11.73
CA MET A 61 -3.03 2.59 -11.98
C MET A 61 -2.30 3.56 -12.91
N ASN A 62 -2.97 3.95 -13.99
CA ASN A 62 -2.47 4.96 -14.93
C ASN A 62 -3.45 6.15 -14.99
N GLY A 63 -3.00 7.31 -14.54
CA GLY A 63 -3.83 8.52 -14.46
C GLY A 63 -4.83 8.52 -13.30
N GLY A 64 -5.46 9.67 -13.07
CA GLY A 64 -6.49 9.83 -12.04
C GLY A 64 -5.92 10.27 -10.69
N SER A 65 -6.65 9.98 -9.61
CA SER A 65 -6.26 10.39 -8.26
C SER A 65 -6.61 9.35 -7.20
N ILE A 66 -5.83 9.35 -6.13
CA ILE A 66 -6.11 8.64 -4.88
C ILE A 66 -6.05 9.68 -3.77
N THR A 67 -7.15 9.90 -3.07
CA THR A 67 -7.21 10.77 -1.90
C THR A 67 -7.69 9.97 -0.69
N THR A 68 -6.85 9.85 0.32
CA THR A 68 -7.18 9.11 1.55
C THR A 68 -7.30 10.06 2.74
N ASN A 69 -8.47 10.02 3.36
CA ASN A 69 -8.86 10.90 4.45
C ASN A 69 -9.03 10.10 5.73
N GLY A 70 -8.05 10.15 6.63
CA GLY A 70 -8.19 9.48 7.92
C GLY A 70 -6.89 9.42 8.69
N PHE A 71 -7.00 9.44 10.02
CA PHE A 71 -5.84 9.29 10.89
C PHE A 71 -5.15 7.94 10.65
N ASN A 72 -3.82 7.93 10.69
CA ASN A 72 -3.01 6.72 10.50
C ASN A 72 -3.28 5.97 9.18
N SER A 73 -3.70 6.71 8.14
CA SER A 73 -4.13 6.13 6.87
C SER A 73 -2.99 5.99 5.85
N TYR A 74 -3.25 5.20 4.81
CA TYR A 74 -2.30 4.91 3.75
C TYR A 74 -2.89 5.24 2.37
N GLY A 75 -2.18 6.00 1.54
CA GLY A 75 -2.59 6.21 0.14
C GLY A 75 -2.48 4.92 -0.67
N ALA A 76 -1.27 4.34 -0.70
CA ALA A 76 -0.96 3.06 -1.32
C ALA A 76 -0.13 2.19 -0.36
N TYR A 77 -0.52 0.93 -0.17
CA TYR A 77 0.17 -0.01 0.72
C TYR A 77 0.49 -1.33 0.02
N ALA A 78 1.77 -1.68 -0.06
CA ALA A 78 2.24 -2.99 -0.51
C ALA A 78 2.73 -3.81 0.70
N ASN A 79 2.03 -4.90 1.02
CA ASN A 79 2.29 -5.76 2.17
C ASN A 79 2.59 -7.21 1.74
N GLY A 80 3.84 -7.64 1.91
CA GLY A 80 4.32 -8.99 1.61
C GLY A 80 5.17 -9.10 0.34
N LYS A 81 5.98 -10.17 0.26
CA LYS A 81 7.12 -10.33 -0.67
C LYS A 81 6.75 -10.19 -2.16
N LYS A 82 5.53 -10.57 -2.52
CA LYS A 82 5.00 -10.56 -3.90
C LYS A 82 3.83 -9.58 -4.07
N ALA A 83 3.73 -8.58 -3.21
CA ALA A 83 2.84 -7.44 -3.39
C ALA A 83 3.55 -6.36 -4.21
N TYR A 84 2.91 -5.94 -5.30
CA TYR A 84 3.45 -4.94 -6.22
C TYR A 84 2.39 -3.90 -6.56
N ILE A 85 2.76 -2.63 -6.49
CA ILE A 85 1.92 -1.51 -6.91
C ILE A 85 2.70 -0.64 -7.92
N ASN A 86 2.05 -0.28 -9.03
CA ASN A 86 2.57 0.64 -10.02
C ASN A 86 1.61 1.82 -10.20
N LEU A 87 2.07 3.03 -9.87
CA LEU A 87 1.29 4.27 -9.99
C LEU A 87 1.95 5.20 -11.01
N ASP A 88 1.36 5.31 -12.19
CA ASP A 88 1.84 6.14 -13.31
C ASP A 88 0.89 7.31 -13.56
N TYR A 89 1.37 8.54 -13.55
CA TYR A 89 0.57 9.76 -13.72
C TYR A 89 -0.63 9.92 -12.75
N VAL A 90 -0.54 9.38 -11.55
CA VAL A 90 -1.57 9.49 -10.50
C VAL A 90 -1.32 10.71 -9.60
N ALA A 91 -2.37 11.38 -9.15
CA ALA A 91 -2.27 12.32 -8.03
C ALA A 91 -2.55 11.56 -6.72
N LEU A 92 -1.54 11.37 -5.88
CA LEU A 92 -1.65 10.64 -4.62
C LEU A 92 -1.64 11.62 -3.44
N GLU A 93 -2.71 11.64 -2.66
CA GLU A 93 -2.89 12.56 -1.53
C GLU A 93 -3.35 11.84 -0.26
N THR A 94 -2.73 12.17 0.88
CA THR A 94 -3.26 11.85 2.23
C THR A 94 -3.39 13.12 3.06
N VAL A 95 -4.43 13.21 3.89
CA VAL A 95 -4.88 14.51 4.44
C VAL A 95 -4.88 14.63 5.97
N ALA A 96 -4.60 13.56 6.72
CA ALA A 96 -4.71 13.58 8.19
C ALA A 96 -3.41 13.24 8.94
N ASP A 97 -3.40 13.50 10.25
CA ASP A 97 -2.26 13.21 11.11
C ASP A 97 -1.90 11.72 11.09
N GLY A 98 -0.60 11.43 11.14
CA GLY A 98 -0.07 10.07 11.08
C GLY A 98 -0.29 9.36 9.74
N SER A 99 -0.79 10.04 8.70
CA SER A 99 -1.02 9.43 7.39
C SER A 99 0.26 9.30 6.56
N TYR A 100 0.29 8.30 5.68
CA TYR A 100 1.40 8.04 4.78
C TYR A 100 0.87 7.89 3.37
N ALA A 101 1.40 8.64 2.40
CA ALA A 101 1.01 8.40 1.02
C ALA A 101 1.40 7.00 0.55
N VAL A 102 2.58 6.52 0.99
CA VAL A 102 3.13 5.24 0.58
C VAL A 102 3.52 4.43 1.81
N ALA A 103 3.07 3.18 1.87
CA ALA A 103 3.50 2.19 2.84
C ALA A 103 4.05 0.97 2.14
N ILE A 104 5.22 0.50 2.59
CA ILE A 104 5.85 -0.70 2.05
C ILE A 104 6.32 -1.55 3.21
N ARG A 105 5.84 -2.80 3.23
CA ARG A 105 6.39 -3.83 4.09
C ARG A 105 6.62 -5.09 3.30
N GLN A 106 7.88 -5.40 3.02
CA GLN A 106 8.33 -6.54 2.19
C GLN A 106 7.80 -6.54 0.74
N GLY A 107 6.92 -5.61 0.34
CA GLY A 107 6.44 -5.44 -1.03
C GLY A 107 7.25 -4.41 -1.83
N ASN A 108 6.72 -4.01 -2.98
CA ASN A 108 7.36 -3.05 -3.87
C ASN A 108 6.31 -2.07 -4.43
N ILE A 109 6.68 -0.79 -4.53
CA ILE A 109 5.84 0.25 -5.14
C ILE A 109 6.69 1.08 -6.10
N ASP A 110 6.28 1.12 -7.37
CA ASP A 110 6.87 1.95 -8.43
C ASP A 110 6.00 3.18 -8.67
N ILE A 111 6.61 4.37 -8.61
CA ILE A 111 5.87 5.64 -8.66
C ILE A 111 6.43 6.59 -9.72
N LYS A 112 5.57 7.02 -10.64
CA LYS A 112 5.78 8.11 -11.62
C LYS A 112 4.62 9.10 -11.53
N SER A 113 4.43 9.66 -10.34
CA SER A 113 3.20 10.33 -9.92
C SER A 113 3.52 11.52 -9.03
N SER A 114 2.57 12.45 -8.85
CA SER A 114 2.70 13.52 -7.86
C SER A 114 2.18 13.04 -6.52
N ILE A 115 2.91 13.31 -5.43
CA ILE A 115 2.56 12.84 -4.09
C ILE A 115 2.52 14.02 -3.12
N THR A 116 1.43 14.12 -2.37
CA THR A 116 1.24 15.12 -1.32
C THR A 116 0.77 14.44 -0.04
N THR A 117 1.34 14.83 1.09
CA THR A 117 0.82 14.47 2.41
C THR A 117 0.57 15.73 3.21
N ASN A 118 -0.57 15.78 3.88
CA ASN A 118 -0.96 16.85 4.79
C ASN A 118 -1.28 16.24 6.15
N GLY A 119 -0.79 16.87 7.22
CA GLY A 119 -1.00 16.41 8.59
C GLY A 119 0.26 16.40 9.43
N THR A 120 0.08 16.32 10.74
CA THR A 120 1.14 16.17 11.73
C THR A 120 1.69 14.75 11.66
N LYS A 121 3.02 14.59 11.67
CA LYS A 121 3.68 13.28 11.52
C LYS A 121 3.20 12.49 10.30
N ALA A 122 2.98 13.17 9.17
CA ALA A 122 2.50 12.58 7.93
C ALA A 122 3.59 12.54 6.84
N PRO A 123 4.63 11.69 6.95
CA PRO A 123 5.66 11.62 5.93
C PRO A 123 5.12 10.96 4.65
N ILE A 124 5.75 11.26 3.51
CA ILE A 124 5.35 10.70 2.21
C ILE A 124 5.40 9.17 2.20
N ALA A 125 6.44 8.57 2.78
CA ALA A 125 6.64 7.13 2.74
C ALA A 125 7.03 6.56 4.11
N LYS A 126 6.48 5.38 4.43
CA LYS A 126 6.95 4.49 5.50
C LYS A 126 7.36 3.16 4.87
N ILE A 127 8.65 2.90 4.87
CA ILE A 127 9.26 1.70 4.28
C ILE A 127 9.86 0.92 5.43
N TYR A 128 9.29 -0.25 5.71
CA TYR A 128 9.72 -1.10 6.81
C TYR A 128 10.02 -2.49 6.28
N ASN A 129 11.25 -2.95 6.48
CA ASN A 129 11.57 -4.35 6.26
C ASN A 129 11.45 -5.05 7.61
N GLY A 130 10.54 -6.02 7.72
CA GLY A 130 10.35 -6.78 8.96
C GLY A 130 11.64 -7.45 9.42
N ARG A 131 11.70 -7.85 10.69
CA ARG A 131 12.75 -8.75 11.16
C ARG A 131 12.55 -10.13 10.50
N GLU A 132 13.65 -10.78 10.11
CA GLU A 132 13.64 -12.16 9.58
C GLU A 132 13.04 -13.16 10.58
#